data_AF-A0A847YDD5-F1
#
_entry.id   AF-A0A847YDD5-F1
#
_cell.length_a   1.000
_cell.length_b   1.000
_cell.length_c   1.000
_cell.angle_alpha   90.00
_cell.angle_beta   90.00
_cell.angle_gamma   90.00
#
_symmetry.space_group_name_H-M   'P 1'
#
loop_
_entity.id
_entity.type
_entity.pdbx_description
1 polymer ?
#
loop_
_entity_poly.entity_id
_entity_poly.type
_entity_poly.pdbx_seq_one_letter_code
_entity_poly.pdbx_strand_id
1 'polypeptide(L)'
;LYMPIVDTGWDSQPWHGTQSLVITDRTPEAFGELCREARQYADQTGKRIIAIGPWNEWGEGSYIEPCAERGFRDLEELRRAFCPPGPRPPALVPADVGRGPYDLPPSPSRTRWSFDTEGDMEGWMPNSQIQARVEGGALIGKTTGGDPIISSPAVQLEADAVGEIVIRMKSNRDDMGQLFWGTASSPQSEANSVRFKILGDGRFHDYILKVKDARRWRGLITSLRFDPSTQSGVEFAIDEIRCGSGPE
;
A
#
# COMPACT_ATOMS: atom_id res chain seq x y z
N LEU A 1 26.71 -8.03 -30.84
CA LEU A 1 25.40 -7.47 -31.25
C LEU A 1 25.25 -6.12 -30.56
N TYR A 2 25.10 -5.02 -31.30
CA TYR A 2 24.84 -3.67 -30.74
C TYR A 2 23.55 -3.15 -31.34
N MET A 3 22.62 -2.73 -30.47
CA MET A 3 21.30 -2.23 -30.80
C MET A 3 21.17 -0.79 -30.29
N PRO A 4 20.82 0.18 -31.14
CA PRO A 4 20.42 1.50 -30.69
C PRO A 4 19.22 1.40 -29.75
N ILE A 5 19.18 2.24 -28.73
CA ILE A 5 18.09 2.31 -27.75
C ILE A 5 17.44 3.69 -27.87
N VAL A 6 16.11 3.73 -28.00
CA VAL A 6 15.31 4.92 -27.80
C VAL A 6 14.76 4.87 -26.38
N ASP A 7 15.24 5.78 -25.55
CA ASP A 7 14.78 5.96 -24.19
C ASP A 7 13.40 6.63 -24.16
N THR A 8 12.63 6.42 -23.10
CA THR A 8 11.23 6.86 -22.98
C THR A 8 11.00 7.95 -21.93
N GLY A 9 12.08 8.41 -21.29
CA GLY A 9 12.07 9.39 -20.20
C GLY A 9 12.76 8.84 -18.97
N TRP A 10 12.95 9.68 -17.96
CA TRP A 10 13.47 9.26 -16.66
C TRP A 10 13.04 10.23 -15.56
N ASP A 11 12.24 9.74 -14.62
CA ASP A 11 11.88 10.43 -13.38
C ASP A 11 11.63 9.40 -12.28
N SER A 12 12.70 9.08 -11.53
CA SER A 12 12.65 8.11 -10.43
C SER A 12 12.38 8.75 -9.06
N GLN A 13 11.85 9.99 -9.02
CA GLN A 13 11.46 10.62 -7.76
C GLN A 13 10.45 9.79 -6.93
N PRO A 14 9.48 9.06 -7.52
CA PRO A 14 8.58 8.20 -6.75
C PRO A 14 9.29 7.11 -5.93
N TRP A 15 10.42 6.57 -6.42
CA TRP A 15 11.19 5.53 -5.71
C TRP A 15 12.29 6.08 -4.81
N HIS A 16 12.95 7.15 -5.24
CA HIS A 16 14.23 7.59 -4.68
C HIS A 16 14.18 9.01 -4.11
N GLY A 17 13.02 9.66 -4.16
CA GLY A 17 12.80 10.99 -3.62
C GLY A 17 13.43 12.10 -4.45
N THR A 18 13.46 13.30 -3.90
CA THR A 18 13.77 14.54 -4.65
C THR A 18 15.23 14.69 -5.07
N GLN A 19 16.12 13.76 -4.68
CA GLN A 19 17.53 13.78 -5.08
C GLN A 19 17.79 13.00 -6.38
N SER A 20 16.76 12.38 -6.98
CA SER A 20 16.86 11.68 -8.25
C SER A 20 17.25 12.59 -9.41
N LEU A 21 18.01 12.05 -10.35
CA LEU A 21 18.13 12.61 -11.69
C LEU A 21 16.75 12.59 -12.36
N VAL A 22 16.39 13.67 -13.06
CA VAL A 22 15.14 13.81 -13.80
C VAL A 22 15.45 14.35 -15.18
N ILE A 23 14.86 13.73 -16.21
CA ILE A 23 14.77 14.27 -17.56
C ILE A 23 13.46 15.05 -17.65
N THR A 24 13.56 16.37 -17.70
CA THR A 24 12.38 17.25 -17.79
C THR A 24 11.89 17.39 -19.23
N ASP A 25 10.71 17.99 -19.39
CA ASP A 25 10.16 18.42 -20.69
C ASP A 25 9.93 17.27 -21.69
N ARG A 26 9.80 16.04 -21.18
CA ARG A 26 9.42 14.87 -21.98
C ARG A 26 8.00 15.04 -22.49
N THR A 27 7.86 15.13 -23.80
CA THR A 27 6.57 15.21 -24.52
C THR A 27 6.47 14.09 -25.56
N PRO A 28 5.27 13.71 -26.01
CA PRO A 28 5.13 12.79 -27.14
C PRO A 28 5.93 13.25 -28.37
N GLU A 29 5.90 14.55 -28.66
CA GLU A 29 6.62 15.14 -29.80
C GLU A 29 8.14 14.95 -29.69
N ALA A 30 8.73 15.24 -28.52
CA ALA A 30 10.16 15.03 -28.26
C ALA A 30 10.54 13.54 -28.35
N PHE A 31 9.69 12.64 -27.83
CA PHE A 31 9.88 11.20 -28.01
C PHE A 31 9.83 10.78 -29.49
N GLY A 32 8.92 11.37 -30.27
CA GLY A 32 8.85 11.16 -31.71
C GLY A 32 10.09 11.62 -32.47
N GLU A 33 10.73 12.71 -32.04
CA GLU A 33 12.01 13.18 -32.58
C GLU A 33 13.12 12.18 -32.33
N LEU A 34 13.27 11.69 -31.08
CA LEU A 34 14.23 10.64 -30.74
C LEU A 34 14.03 9.37 -31.57
N CYS A 35 12.77 8.97 -31.81
CA CYS A 35 12.47 7.84 -32.68
C CYS A 35 12.93 8.06 -34.13
N ARG A 36 12.73 9.26 -34.67
CA ARG A 36 13.16 9.62 -36.03
C ARG A 36 14.69 9.66 -36.15
N GLU A 37 15.38 10.17 -35.13
CA GLU A 37 16.84 10.16 -35.06
C GLU A 37 17.40 8.73 -34.99
N ALA A 38 16.80 7.86 -34.17
CA ALA A 38 17.19 6.45 -34.09
C ALA A 38 16.98 5.70 -35.41
N ARG A 39 15.89 5.99 -36.14
CA ARG A 39 15.68 5.48 -37.49
C ARG A 39 16.79 5.95 -38.44
N GLN A 40 17.09 7.25 -38.46
CA GLN A 40 18.13 7.80 -39.30
C GLN A 40 19.49 7.15 -39.01
N TYR A 41 19.84 6.99 -37.73
CA TYR A 41 21.07 6.31 -37.32
C TYR A 41 21.09 4.85 -37.82
N ALA A 42 19.98 4.12 -37.68
CA ALA A 42 19.90 2.74 -38.13
C ALA A 42 20.06 2.62 -39.66
N ASP A 43 19.42 3.50 -40.42
CA ASP A 43 19.53 3.57 -41.88
C ASP A 43 20.98 3.85 -42.32
N GLN A 44 21.67 4.78 -41.65
CA GLN A 44 23.07 5.13 -41.95
C GLN A 44 24.07 4.04 -41.60
N THR A 45 23.82 3.29 -40.52
CA THR A 45 24.75 2.27 -39.99
C THR A 45 24.39 0.86 -40.41
N GLY A 46 23.34 0.68 -41.21
CA GLY A 46 22.84 -0.61 -41.66
C GLY A 46 22.23 -1.46 -40.53
N LYS A 47 21.84 -0.87 -39.42
CA LYS A 47 21.17 -1.58 -38.32
C LYS A 47 19.73 -1.91 -38.70
N ARG A 48 19.27 -3.08 -38.28
CA ARG A 48 17.91 -3.58 -38.57
C ARG A 48 17.01 -3.67 -37.35
N ILE A 49 17.58 -3.51 -36.15
CA ILE A 49 16.88 -3.64 -34.88
C ILE A 49 17.21 -2.40 -34.05
N ILE A 50 16.17 -1.76 -33.53
CA ILE A 50 16.22 -0.68 -32.55
C ILE A 50 15.41 -1.18 -31.35
N ALA A 51 15.97 -1.03 -30.15
CA ALA A 51 15.23 -1.25 -28.92
C ALA A 51 14.56 0.05 -28.50
N ILE A 52 13.31 -0.05 -28.06
CA ILE A 52 12.58 1.07 -27.44
C ILE A 52 12.30 0.62 -26.02
N GLY A 53 12.61 1.45 -25.04
CA GLY A 53 12.21 1.07 -23.71
C GLY A 53 12.55 2.07 -22.63
N PRO A 54 11.98 1.82 -21.44
CA PRO A 54 10.98 0.75 -21.16
C PRO A 54 9.55 1.06 -21.66
N TRP A 55 8.68 0.04 -21.68
CA TRP A 55 7.26 0.19 -22.05
C TRP A 55 6.43 0.83 -20.91
N ASN A 56 6.63 0.35 -19.69
CA ASN A 56 5.77 0.61 -18.54
C ASN A 56 6.53 0.66 -17.19
N GLU A 57 7.73 1.26 -17.16
CA GLU A 57 8.46 1.44 -15.90
C GLU A 57 8.02 2.74 -15.22
N TRP A 58 6.81 2.68 -14.67
CA TRP A 58 6.09 3.81 -14.11
C TRP A 58 6.84 4.51 -12.99
N GLY A 59 7.50 3.75 -12.10
CA GLY A 59 8.16 4.35 -10.96
C GLY A 59 9.53 4.96 -11.26
N GLU A 60 10.14 4.64 -12.41
CA GLU A 60 11.30 5.35 -12.95
C GLU A 60 10.91 6.44 -13.97
N GLY A 61 9.62 6.75 -14.11
CA GLY A 61 9.14 7.79 -15.03
C GLY A 61 9.37 7.47 -16.50
N SER A 62 9.63 6.21 -16.82
CA SER A 62 10.05 5.73 -18.14
C SER A 62 8.94 4.87 -18.75
N TYR A 63 8.09 5.46 -19.58
CA TYR A 63 6.92 4.74 -20.13
C TYR A 63 6.39 5.35 -21.42
N ILE A 64 5.87 4.48 -22.28
CA ILE A 64 5.07 4.80 -23.47
C ILE A 64 3.74 4.03 -23.50
N GLU A 65 3.48 3.24 -22.46
CA GLU A 65 2.18 2.61 -22.22
C GLU A 65 1.06 3.67 -22.22
N PRO A 66 -0.06 3.42 -22.90
CA PRO A 66 -1.17 4.36 -22.93
C PRO A 66 -1.66 4.71 -21.53
N CYS A 67 -1.85 6.01 -21.27
CA CYS A 67 -2.15 6.50 -19.94
C CYS A 67 -3.19 7.61 -19.93
N ALA A 68 -3.69 7.95 -18.74
CA ALA A 68 -4.67 9.03 -18.57
C ALA A 68 -4.13 10.39 -19.04
N GLU A 69 -2.85 10.66 -18.84
CA GLU A 69 -2.23 11.95 -19.18
C GLU A 69 -2.04 12.14 -20.70
N ARG A 70 -1.55 11.10 -21.40
CA ARG A 70 -1.09 11.21 -22.79
C ARG A 70 -1.87 10.35 -23.78
N GLY A 71 -2.82 9.54 -23.31
CA GLY A 71 -3.57 8.60 -24.12
C GLY A 71 -2.62 7.72 -24.94
N PHE A 72 -2.81 7.70 -26.26
CA PHE A 72 -2.00 6.92 -27.20
C PHE A 72 -0.93 7.75 -27.93
N ARG A 73 -0.70 9.01 -27.54
CA ARG A 73 0.13 9.96 -28.31
C ARG A 73 1.57 9.49 -28.51
N ASP A 74 2.16 8.83 -27.51
CA ASP A 74 3.51 8.27 -27.62
C ASP A 74 3.58 7.17 -28.69
N LEU A 75 2.59 6.28 -28.72
CA LEU A 75 2.49 5.22 -29.73
C LEU A 75 2.20 5.78 -31.14
N GLU A 76 1.50 6.90 -31.23
CA GLU A 76 1.27 7.60 -32.49
C GLU A 76 2.58 8.18 -33.06
N GLU A 77 3.42 8.77 -32.22
CA GLU A 77 4.73 9.28 -32.62
C GLU A 77 5.69 8.13 -32.98
N LEU A 78 5.67 7.03 -32.23
CA LEU A 78 6.39 5.81 -32.58
C LEU A 78 5.99 5.28 -33.96
N ARG A 79 4.68 5.19 -34.22
CA ARG A 79 4.13 4.76 -35.51
C ARG A 79 4.57 5.70 -36.63
N ARG A 80 4.53 7.02 -36.41
CA ARG A 80 4.97 8.01 -37.40
C ARG A 80 6.46 7.86 -37.75
N ALA A 81 7.29 7.51 -36.78
CA ALA A 81 8.72 7.34 -37.00
C ALA A 81 9.06 6.05 -37.77
N PHE A 82 8.42 4.91 -37.44
CA PHE A 82 8.87 3.60 -37.92
C PHE A 82 7.92 2.90 -38.90
N CYS A 83 6.67 3.33 -39.05
CA CYS A 83 5.71 2.70 -39.96
C CYS A 83 5.49 3.53 -41.23
N PRO A 84 5.12 2.88 -42.36
CA PRO A 84 4.60 3.58 -43.51
C PRO A 84 3.33 4.40 -43.18
N PRO A 85 3.06 5.50 -43.91
CA PRO A 85 1.79 6.21 -43.82
C PRO A 85 0.60 5.28 -44.04
N GLY A 86 -0.48 5.51 -43.30
CA GLY A 86 -1.70 4.69 -43.40
C GLY A 86 -2.79 5.17 -42.44
N PRO A 87 -3.96 4.50 -42.43
CA PRO A 87 -5.03 4.82 -41.50
C PRO A 87 -4.57 4.63 -40.05
N ARG A 88 -5.13 5.44 -39.14
CA ARG A 88 -4.86 5.31 -37.70
C ARG A 88 -5.58 4.06 -37.17
N PRO A 89 -4.89 3.16 -36.43
CA PRO A 89 -5.56 2.04 -35.77
C PRO A 89 -6.52 2.55 -34.68
N PRO A 90 -7.57 1.79 -34.34
CA PRO A 90 -8.44 2.15 -33.23
C PRO A 90 -7.65 2.14 -31.91
N ALA A 91 -7.89 3.16 -31.07
CA ALA A 91 -7.27 3.30 -29.76
C ALA A 91 -8.07 2.49 -28.72
N LEU A 92 -7.94 1.16 -28.78
CA LEU A 92 -8.67 0.24 -27.92
C LEU A 92 -7.95 0.08 -26.56
N VAL A 93 -8.71 0.18 -25.48
CA VAL A 93 -8.28 -0.20 -24.13
C VAL A 93 -8.84 -1.59 -23.77
N PRO A 94 -8.34 -2.26 -22.71
CA PRO A 94 -8.85 -3.58 -22.33
C PRO A 94 -10.38 -3.65 -22.19
N ALA A 95 -11.02 -2.60 -21.66
CA ALA A 95 -12.47 -2.52 -21.51
C ALA A 95 -13.21 -2.61 -22.86
N ASP A 96 -12.70 -2.00 -23.93
CA ASP A 96 -13.32 -2.00 -25.26
C ASP A 96 -13.37 -3.40 -25.89
N VAL A 97 -12.51 -4.32 -25.42
CA VAL A 97 -12.43 -5.71 -25.87
C VAL A 97 -12.95 -6.70 -24.82
N GLY A 98 -13.75 -6.23 -23.87
CA GLY A 98 -14.37 -7.07 -22.84
C GLY A 98 -13.41 -7.63 -21.80
N ARG A 99 -12.32 -6.91 -21.50
CA ARG A 99 -11.36 -7.25 -20.45
C ARG A 99 -11.47 -6.26 -19.28
N GLY A 100 -11.16 -6.72 -18.08
CA GLY A 100 -11.37 -5.97 -16.84
C GLY A 100 -12.82 -6.07 -16.32
N PRO A 101 -13.21 -5.27 -15.32
CA PRO A 101 -12.38 -4.29 -14.62
C PRO A 101 -11.21 -4.96 -13.88
N TYR A 102 -10.07 -4.26 -13.82
CA TYR A 102 -8.90 -4.67 -13.03
C TYR A 102 -8.80 -3.90 -11.71
N ASP A 103 -9.81 -3.07 -11.41
CA ASP A 103 -9.90 -2.37 -10.14
C ASP A 103 -9.96 -3.40 -9.01
N LEU A 104 -9.13 -3.20 -8.00
CA LEU A 104 -9.29 -3.94 -6.75
C LEU A 104 -10.61 -3.51 -6.12
N PRO A 105 -11.40 -4.44 -5.56
CA PRO A 105 -12.57 -4.06 -4.81
C PRO A 105 -12.12 -3.11 -3.68
N PRO A 106 -12.86 -2.02 -3.41
CA PRO A 106 -12.53 -1.16 -2.29
C PRO A 106 -12.53 -2.00 -1.02
N SER A 107 -11.43 -1.95 -0.26
CA SER A 107 -11.38 -2.59 1.05
C SER A 107 -12.51 -2.01 1.90
N PRO A 108 -13.40 -2.83 2.48
CA PRO A 108 -14.46 -2.32 3.32
C PRO A 108 -13.85 -1.54 4.47
N SER A 109 -14.33 -0.32 4.70
CA SER A 109 -13.96 0.51 5.84
C SER A 109 -14.52 -0.10 7.12
N ARG A 110 -13.82 -1.10 7.65
CA ARG A 110 -14.19 -1.76 8.90
C ARG A 110 -13.66 -0.95 10.07
N THR A 111 -14.55 -0.58 10.97
CA THR A 111 -14.22 0.13 12.23
C THR A 111 -14.44 -0.76 13.45
N ARG A 112 -14.85 -2.02 13.26
CA ARG A 112 -15.17 -2.95 14.33
C ARG A 112 -14.86 -4.39 13.94
N TRP A 113 -14.19 -5.11 14.83
CA TRP A 113 -13.86 -6.52 14.73
C TRP A 113 -14.30 -7.24 15.99
N SER A 114 -15.11 -8.29 15.86
CA SER A 114 -15.69 -9.03 17.00
C SER A 114 -15.27 -10.49 17.08
N PHE A 115 -14.63 -11.04 16.05
CA PHE A 115 -14.12 -12.42 16.06
C PHE A 115 -15.19 -13.48 16.38
N ASP A 116 -16.46 -13.21 16.00
CA ASP A 116 -17.61 -14.08 16.28
C ASP A 116 -17.66 -15.34 15.39
N THR A 117 -16.88 -15.36 14.31
CA THR A 117 -16.85 -16.48 13.36
C THR A 117 -15.65 -17.38 13.63
N GLU A 118 -15.92 -18.64 14.00
CA GLU A 118 -14.91 -19.67 14.28
C GLU A 118 -13.86 -19.76 13.17
N GLY A 119 -12.58 -19.65 13.56
CA GLY A 119 -11.44 -19.69 12.64
C GLY A 119 -11.22 -18.42 11.79
N ASP A 120 -12.08 -17.41 11.85
CA ASP A 120 -11.93 -16.16 11.10
C ASP A 120 -11.27 -15.06 11.95
N MET A 121 -10.01 -14.75 11.67
CA MET A 121 -9.28 -13.64 12.31
C MET A 121 -9.69 -12.26 11.77
N GLU A 122 -10.66 -12.19 10.85
CA GLU A 122 -11.20 -10.96 10.28
C GLU A 122 -10.12 -10.06 9.64
N GLY A 123 -9.07 -10.70 9.13
CA GLY A 123 -7.91 -10.07 8.51
C GLY A 123 -6.77 -9.68 9.46
N TRP A 124 -6.93 -9.87 10.78
CA TRP A 124 -5.84 -9.67 11.73
C TRP A 124 -4.79 -10.77 11.57
N MET A 125 -3.52 -10.37 11.52
CA MET A 125 -2.41 -11.28 11.26
C MET A 125 -1.38 -11.23 12.41
N PRO A 126 -1.23 -12.32 13.20
CA PRO A 126 -0.16 -12.43 14.17
C PRO A 126 1.20 -12.59 13.48
N ASN A 127 2.25 -12.07 14.11
CA ASN A 127 3.61 -12.43 13.72
C ASN A 127 3.99 -13.84 14.24
N SER A 128 5.21 -14.28 13.95
CA SER A 128 5.73 -15.59 14.39
C SER A 128 5.88 -15.75 15.91
N GLN A 129 5.69 -14.67 16.68
CA GLN A 129 5.81 -14.67 18.14
C GLN A 129 4.45 -14.80 18.84
N ILE A 130 3.37 -15.05 18.11
CA ILE A 130 2.04 -15.34 18.66
C ILE A 130 1.49 -16.60 17.99
N GLN A 131 1.12 -17.59 18.80
CA GLN A 131 0.21 -18.64 18.36
C GLN A 131 -1.22 -18.16 18.59
N ALA A 132 -1.97 -17.90 17.52
CA ALA A 132 -3.33 -17.38 17.62
C ALA A 132 -4.35 -18.28 16.90
N ARG A 133 -5.59 -18.23 17.38
CA ARG A 133 -6.77 -18.79 16.74
C ARG A 133 -8.00 -17.97 17.12
N VAL A 134 -9.06 -18.07 16.34
CA VAL A 134 -10.37 -17.55 16.73
C VAL A 134 -11.24 -18.71 17.14
N GLU A 135 -11.70 -18.69 18.39
CA GLU A 135 -12.52 -19.72 19.00
C GLU A 135 -13.37 -19.14 20.13
N GLY A 136 -14.65 -19.51 20.20
CA GLY A 136 -15.55 -19.09 21.27
C GLY A 136 -15.85 -17.58 21.28
N GLY A 137 -15.90 -16.96 20.10
CA GLY A 137 -16.20 -15.54 19.93
C GLY A 137 -15.04 -14.59 20.28
N ALA A 138 -13.80 -15.07 20.26
CA ALA A 138 -12.64 -14.24 20.56
C ALA A 138 -11.40 -14.68 19.78
N LEU A 139 -10.50 -13.73 19.50
CA LEU A 139 -9.13 -14.02 19.08
C LEU A 139 -8.29 -14.38 20.30
N ILE A 140 -7.94 -15.66 20.43
CA ILE A 140 -7.15 -16.21 21.52
C ILE A 140 -5.70 -16.31 21.08
N GLY A 141 -4.79 -15.73 21.86
CA GLY A 141 -3.35 -15.71 21.57
C GLY A 141 -2.50 -16.22 22.74
N LYS A 142 -1.39 -16.87 22.40
CA LYS A 142 -0.29 -17.18 23.31
C LYS A 142 1.01 -16.63 22.75
N THR A 143 1.67 -15.75 23.52
CA THR A 143 2.95 -15.19 23.12
C THR A 143 4.06 -16.23 23.27
N THR A 144 4.97 -16.28 22.30
CA THR A 144 6.11 -17.22 22.27
C THR A 144 7.46 -16.52 22.29
N GLY A 145 7.50 -15.20 22.08
CA GLY A 145 8.70 -14.37 22.16
C GLY A 145 8.48 -13.02 22.85
N GLY A 146 9.45 -12.11 22.76
CA GLY A 146 9.46 -10.82 23.45
C GLY A 146 8.92 -9.63 22.65
N ASP A 147 8.56 -9.83 21.38
CA ASP A 147 7.93 -8.83 20.51
C ASP A 147 6.71 -9.45 19.79
N PRO A 148 5.66 -9.84 20.55
CA PRO A 148 4.42 -10.35 19.98
C PRO A 148 3.66 -9.20 19.31
N ILE A 149 3.29 -9.39 18.04
CA ILE A 149 2.63 -8.37 17.22
C ILE A 149 1.40 -8.98 16.55
N ILE A 150 0.29 -8.25 16.52
CA ILE A 150 -0.84 -8.53 15.65
C ILE A 150 -1.19 -7.30 14.79
N SER A 151 -1.15 -7.47 13.47
CA SER A 151 -1.42 -6.39 12.51
C SER A 151 -2.85 -6.44 12.01
N SER A 152 -3.49 -5.30 11.85
CA SER A 152 -4.84 -5.22 11.28
C SER A 152 -4.82 -5.54 9.77
N PRO A 153 -5.99 -5.84 9.17
CA PRO A 153 -6.14 -5.63 7.72
C PRO A 153 -5.90 -4.15 7.37
N ALA A 154 -5.79 -3.83 6.08
CA ALA A 154 -5.76 -2.45 5.64
C ALA A 154 -7.03 -1.72 6.13
N VAL A 155 -6.84 -0.55 6.72
CA VAL A 155 -7.93 0.31 7.21
C VAL A 155 -7.95 1.63 6.44
N GLN A 156 -9.08 2.31 6.47
CA GLN A 156 -9.22 3.68 5.95
C GLN A 156 -9.97 4.48 7.01
N LEU A 157 -9.25 4.96 8.01
CA LEU A 157 -9.84 5.74 9.10
C LEU A 157 -9.41 7.19 8.97
N GLU A 158 -10.37 8.10 8.83
CA GLU A 158 -10.11 9.52 8.96
C GLU A 158 -9.81 9.81 10.43
N ALA A 159 -8.59 10.27 10.74
CA ALA A 159 -8.16 10.49 12.11
C ALA A 159 -9.11 11.41 12.91
N ASP A 160 -9.66 12.44 12.26
CA ASP A 160 -10.58 13.40 12.88
C ASP A 160 -11.95 12.78 13.23
N ALA A 161 -12.35 11.69 12.55
CA ALA A 161 -13.59 10.97 12.82
C ALA A 161 -13.43 9.91 13.93
N VAL A 162 -12.19 9.53 14.28
CA VAL A 162 -11.89 8.49 15.27
C VAL A 162 -11.22 9.12 16.48
N GLY A 163 -12.02 9.37 17.52
CA GLY A 163 -11.57 9.93 18.77
C GLY A 163 -10.85 8.91 19.66
N GLU A 164 -11.31 7.66 19.60
CA GLU A 164 -10.81 6.59 20.45
C GLU A 164 -10.82 5.23 19.75
N ILE A 165 -9.93 4.36 20.23
CA ILE A 165 -9.94 2.94 19.90
C ILE A 165 -10.14 2.17 21.19
N VAL A 166 -11.13 1.30 21.23
CA VAL A 166 -11.37 0.41 22.37
C VAL A 166 -10.95 -1.00 21.99
N ILE A 167 -10.11 -1.59 22.84
CA ILE A 167 -9.73 -3.00 22.76
C ILE A 167 -10.34 -3.68 23.97
N ARG A 168 -11.28 -4.60 23.74
CA ARG A 168 -11.86 -5.42 24.80
C ARG A 168 -11.10 -6.73 24.87
N MET A 169 -10.28 -6.90 25.91
CA MET A 169 -9.43 -8.07 26.03
C MET A 169 -9.21 -8.50 27.48
N LYS A 170 -8.76 -9.74 27.64
CA LYS A 170 -8.27 -10.30 28.91
C LYS A 170 -6.85 -10.82 28.75
N SER A 171 -6.08 -10.79 29.82
CA SER A 171 -4.73 -11.36 29.91
C SER A 171 -4.59 -12.16 31.21
N ASN A 172 -3.69 -13.13 31.22
CA ASN A 172 -3.32 -13.89 32.43
C ASN A 172 -2.15 -13.26 33.23
N ARG A 173 -1.55 -12.16 32.73
CA ARG A 173 -0.46 -11.44 33.40
C ARG A 173 -0.56 -9.94 33.19
N ASP A 174 -0.18 -9.20 34.23
CA ASP A 174 0.01 -7.75 34.15
C ASP A 174 1.16 -7.45 33.18
N ASP A 175 0.94 -6.50 32.28
CA ASP A 175 1.91 -6.14 31.26
C ASP A 175 1.64 -4.73 30.68
N MET A 176 2.38 -4.37 29.65
CA MET A 176 2.13 -3.22 28.80
C MET A 176 1.64 -3.68 27.42
N GLY A 177 0.56 -3.07 26.96
CA GLY A 177 0.12 -3.11 25.57
C GLY A 177 0.54 -1.85 24.83
N GLN A 178 0.68 -1.95 23.51
CA GLN A 178 0.94 -0.79 22.67
C GLN A 178 0.17 -0.88 21.35
N LEU A 179 -0.54 0.20 21.00
CA LEU A 179 -1.18 0.34 19.70
C LEU A 179 -0.36 1.30 18.84
N PHE A 180 0.03 0.86 17.66
CA PHE A 180 0.71 1.63 16.63
C PHE A 180 -0.23 1.91 15.45
N TRP A 181 0.04 2.98 14.72
CA TRP A 181 -0.67 3.28 13.46
C TRP A 181 0.27 3.80 12.37
N GLY A 182 -0.09 3.48 11.13
CA GLY A 182 0.48 4.08 9.92
C GLY A 182 -0.54 5.01 9.27
N THR A 183 -0.05 6.04 8.60
CA THR A 183 -0.86 6.98 7.81
C THR A 183 -0.50 6.87 6.33
N ALA A 184 -1.26 7.54 5.47
CA ALA A 184 -0.92 7.67 4.05
C ALA A 184 0.46 8.33 3.80
N SER A 185 1.02 9.03 4.79
CA SER A 185 2.28 9.79 4.66
C SER A 185 3.37 9.38 5.66
N SER A 186 3.10 8.44 6.57
CA SER A 186 4.05 8.04 7.61
C SER A 186 3.84 6.57 8.02
N PRO A 187 4.91 5.76 8.08
CA PRO A 187 4.79 4.37 8.53
C PRO A 187 4.51 4.28 10.04
N GLN A 188 4.18 3.07 10.51
CA GLN A 188 4.12 2.76 11.94
C GLN A 188 5.47 3.05 12.62
N SER A 189 5.43 3.68 13.78
CA SER A 189 6.64 4.04 14.55
C SER A 189 6.30 4.28 16.02
N GLU A 190 7.30 4.30 16.89
CA GLU A 190 7.12 4.67 18.31
C GLU A 190 6.43 6.03 18.47
N ALA A 191 6.71 6.99 17.59
CA ALA A 191 6.06 8.29 17.63
C ALA A 191 4.58 8.24 17.21
N ASN A 192 4.18 7.20 16.45
CA ASN A 192 2.81 6.92 16.02
C ASN A 192 2.24 5.76 16.85
N SER A 193 2.27 5.90 18.18
CA SER A 193 1.79 4.87 19.08
C SER A 193 1.20 5.41 20.38
N VAL A 194 0.44 4.55 21.07
CA VAL A 194 -0.03 4.77 22.44
C VAL A 194 0.19 3.51 23.26
N ARG A 195 0.77 3.66 24.45
CA ARG A 195 0.99 2.57 25.40
C ARG A 195 -0.05 2.60 26.51
N PHE A 196 -0.42 1.43 27.00
CA PHE A 196 -1.38 1.28 28.10
C PHE A 196 -1.05 0.07 28.95
N LYS A 197 -1.48 0.09 30.21
CA LYS A 197 -1.31 -1.06 31.13
C LYS A 197 -2.39 -2.10 30.84
N ILE A 198 -1.99 -3.36 30.75
CA ILE A 198 -2.89 -4.50 30.64
C ILE A 198 -2.98 -5.18 32.01
N LEU A 199 -4.21 -5.50 32.42
CA LEU A 199 -4.51 -6.22 33.65
C LEU A 199 -4.51 -7.74 33.40
N GLY A 200 -3.75 -8.45 34.23
CA GLY A 200 -3.56 -9.90 34.19
C GLY A 200 -4.54 -10.71 35.03
N ASP A 201 -5.71 -10.16 35.34
CA ASP A 201 -6.68 -10.77 36.27
C ASP A 201 -7.57 -11.85 35.61
N GLY A 202 -7.31 -12.18 34.35
CA GLY A 202 -8.07 -13.17 33.58
C GLY A 202 -9.48 -12.73 33.19
N ARG A 203 -9.84 -11.44 33.38
CA ARG A 203 -11.16 -10.90 33.05
C ARG A 203 -11.09 -9.98 31.85
N PHE A 204 -12.20 -9.88 31.13
CA PHE A 204 -12.31 -8.92 30.03
C PHE A 204 -12.42 -7.51 30.58
N HIS A 205 -11.58 -6.62 30.05
CA HIS A 205 -11.61 -5.18 30.30
C HIS A 205 -11.67 -4.44 28.98
N ASP A 206 -12.36 -3.29 28.98
CA ASP A 206 -12.39 -2.35 27.86
C ASP A 206 -11.23 -1.34 28.04
N TYR A 207 -10.19 -1.47 27.22
CA TYR A 207 -9.06 -0.53 27.19
C TYR A 207 -9.36 0.59 26.20
N ILE A 208 -9.70 1.77 26.71
CA ILE A 208 -10.05 2.94 25.90
C ILE A 208 -8.79 3.77 25.61
N LEU A 209 -8.36 3.76 24.36
CA LEU A 209 -7.19 4.48 23.87
C LEU A 209 -7.63 5.79 23.21
N LYS A 210 -7.38 6.92 23.87
CA LYS A 210 -7.71 8.27 23.36
C LYS A 210 -6.72 8.70 22.27
N VAL A 211 -6.82 8.09 21.10
CA VAL A 211 -5.88 8.32 19.99
C VAL A 211 -5.90 9.76 19.47
N LYS A 212 -7.02 10.48 19.58
CA LYS A 212 -7.09 11.91 19.23
C LYS A 212 -6.14 12.81 20.02
N ASP A 213 -5.77 12.41 21.23
CA ASP A 213 -4.85 13.17 22.08
C ASP A 213 -3.39 12.98 21.62
N ALA A 214 -3.12 11.95 20.80
CA ALA A 214 -1.81 11.71 20.25
C ALA A 214 -1.50 12.69 19.11
N ARG A 215 -0.43 13.48 19.25
CA ARG A 215 -0.02 14.51 18.29
C ARG A 215 0.04 14.03 16.83
N ARG A 216 0.37 12.75 16.61
CA ARG A 216 0.56 12.15 15.28
C ARG A 216 -0.61 11.30 14.78
N TRP A 217 -1.74 11.31 15.49
CA TRP A 217 -2.99 10.79 14.96
C TRP A 217 -3.61 11.84 14.03
N ARG A 218 -3.24 11.81 12.73
CA ARG A 218 -3.65 12.82 11.75
C ARG A 218 -3.78 12.23 10.35
N GLY A 219 -4.70 12.80 9.57
CA GLY A 219 -4.95 12.41 8.18
C GLY A 219 -5.57 11.01 8.07
N LEU A 220 -5.35 10.37 6.92
CA LEU A 220 -5.85 9.03 6.67
C LEU A 220 -4.95 7.99 7.34
N ILE A 221 -5.51 7.26 8.30
CA ILE A 221 -4.89 6.09 8.94
C ILE A 221 -5.11 4.88 8.03
N THR A 222 -4.01 4.20 7.69
CA THR A 222 -3.98 3.13 6.68
C THR A 222 -3.68 1.76 7.27
N SER A 223 -3.10 1.70 8.47
CA SER A 223 -2.80 0.45 9.17
C SER A 223 -2.80 0.64 10.68
N LEU A 224 -3.20 -0.41 11.40
CA LEU A 224 -3.03 -0.53 12.85
C LEU A 224 -2.14 -1.75 13.16
N ARG A 225 -1.43 -1.67 14.26
CA ARG A 225 -0.65 -2.78 14.83
C ARG A 225 -0.85 -2.77 16.33
N PHE A 226 -1.21 -3.91 16.90
CA PHE A 226 -1.36 -4.08 18.33
C PHE A 226 -0.30 -5.04 18.87
N ASP A 227 0.39 -4.60 19.92
CA ASP A 227 1.37 -5.39 20.65
C ASP A 227 0.71 -5.76 21.99
N PRO A 228 0.24 -7.01 22.17
CA PRO A 228 -0.58 -7.40 23.32
C PRO A 228 0.23 -7.65 24.60
N SER A 229 1.56 -7.64 24.54
CA SER A 229 2.44 -7.97 25.67
C SER A 229 3.89 -7.61 25.34
N THR A 230 4.74 -7.47 26.36
CA THR A 230 6.19 -7.35 26.23
C THR A 230 6.94 -8.63 26.63
N GLN A 231 6.20 -9.70 26.91
CA GLN A 231 6.68 -10.92 27.55
C GLN A 231 6.28 -12.18 26.77
N SER A 232 7.10 -13.23 26.90
CA SER A 232 6.79 -14.57 26.36
C SER A 232 5.94 -15.40 27.34
N GLY A 233 5.11 -16.28 26.79
CA GLY A 233 4.24 -17.18 27.55
C GLY A 233 3.01 -16.52 28.17
N VAL A 234 2.63 -15.33 27.71
CA VAL A 234 1.39 -14.64 28.09
C VAL A 234 0.25 -15.21 27.27
N GLU A 235 -0.88 -15.48 27.94
CA GLU A 235 -2.11 -15.93 27.30
C GLU A 235 -3.13 -14.80 27.39
N PHE A 236 -3.69 -14.44 26.24
CA PHE A 236 -4.66 -13.35 26.13
C PHE A 236 -5.82 -13.76 25.21
N ALA A 237 -6.94 -13.05 25.32
CA ALA A 237 -8.02 -13.14 24.36
C ALA A 237 -8.60 -11.75 24.09
N ILE A 238 -8.84 -11.44 22.81
CA ILE A 238 -9.46 -10.21 22.35
C ILE A 238 -10.88 -10.54 21.89
N ASP A 239 -11.86 -9.97 22.58
CA ASP A 239 -13.28 -10.09 22.26
C ASP A 239 -13.65 -9.09 21.15
N GLU A 240 -13.10 -7.87 21.22
CA GLU A 240 -13.44 -6.84 20.26
C GLU A 240 -12.34 -5.79 20.11
N ILE A 241 -12.21 -5.26 18.89
CA ILE A 241 -11.52 -4.01 18.62
C ILE A 241 -12.50 -3.09 17.90
N ARG A 242 -12.72 -1.88 18.44
CA ARG A 242 -13.61 -0.87 17.83
C ARG A 242 -12.95 0.50 17.75
N CYS A 243 -13.11 1.16 16.61
CA CYS A 243 -12.71 2.54 16.36
C CYS A 243 -13.98 3.40 16.43
N GLY A 244 -14.02 4.36 17.35
CA GLY A 244 -15.20 5.19 17.61
C GLY A 244 -14.88 6.68 17.69
N SER A 245 -15.91 7.50 17.68
CA SER A 245 -15.83 8.97 17.73
C SER A 245 -15.44 9.54 19.11
N GLY A 246 -15.16 8.70 20.10
CA GLY A 246 -15.07 9.13 21.51
C GLY A 246 -16.47 9.20 22.16
N PRO A 247 -16.57 9.29 23.50
CA PRO A 247 -17.84 9.57 24.14
C PRO A 247 -18.27 11.01 23.81
N GLU A 248 -19.55 11.16 23.47
CA GLU A 248 -20.26 12.45 23.49
C GLU A 248 -20.26 13.09 24.88
#